data_AF-A0A0D6ZZN5-F1
#
_entry.id   AF-A0A0D6ZZN5-F1
#
_cell.length_a   1.000
_cell.length_b   1.000
_cell.length_c   1.000
_cell.angle_alpha   90.00
_cell.angle_beta   90.00
_cell.angle_gamma   90.00
#
_symmetry.space_group_name_H-M   'P 1'
#
loop_
_entity.id
_entity.type
_entity.pdbx_description
1 polymer ?
#
loop_
_entity_poly.entity_id
_entity_poly.type
_entity_poly.pdbx_seq_one_letter_code
_entity_poly.pdbx_strand_id
1 'polypeptide(L)'
;RAAQYPLRAFSQYLIPALPEAHSRLLITLLDLISSLAAHAEANGMSGSRVTKLFGLWLLTSRRAQHGDDWPAFYARWNEMGRKLEHLFLCRIRDEWAEHPMPRRLTEIVSRYPYGTTAEDALIARPRFSTRQHPALYVRVDTKLAENAEMPPRPHPMDVATDAFRA
;
A
#
# COMPACT_ATOMS: atom_id res chain seq x y z
N ARG A 1 28.24 9.16 1.55
CA ARG A 1 28.22 8.35 0.32
C ARG A 1 26.80 8.40 -0.22
N ALA A 2 26.54 9.09 -1.34
CA ALA A 2 25.23 9.04 -1.97
C ALA A 2 24.95 7.59 -2.35
N ALA A 3 23.89 6.98 -1.80
CA ALA A 3 23.48 5.65 -2.19
C ALA A 3 23.19 5.68 -3.70
N GLN A 4 24.07 5.06 -4.50
CA GLN A 4 23.83 4.92 -5.93
C GLN A 4 22.65 3.96 -6.06
N TYR A 5 21.49 4.47 -6.50
CA TYR A 5 20.32 3.68 -6.84
C TYR A 5 20.37 3.38 -8.35
N PRO A 6 20.95 2.24 -8.78
CA PRO A 6 21.10 1.95 -10.20
C PRO A 6 19.73 1.82 -10.87
N LEU A 7 19.63 2.29 -12.12
CA LEU A 7 18.38 2.25 -12.90
C LEU A 7 17.81 0.84 -13.01
N ARG A 8 18.69 -0.16 -13.14
CA ARG A 8 18.34 -1.57 -13.30
C ARG A 8 18.48 -2.40 -12.03
N ALA A 9 18.30 -1.78 -10.86
CA ALA A 9 18.51 -2.47 -9.59
C ALA A 9 17.58 -3.68 -9.41
N PHE A 10 16.37 -3.60 -9.97
CA PHE A 10 15.36 -4.64 -9.87
C PHE A 10 15.80 -5.92 -10.59
N SER A 11 16.13 -5.82 -11.88
CA SER A 11 16.61 -6.96 -12.67
C SER A 11 18.01 -7.43 -12.28
N GLN A 12 18.92 -6.51 -11.89
CA GLN A 12 20.32 -6.85 -11.60
C GLN A 12 20.54 -7.47 -10.22
N TYR A 13 19.82 -7.02 -9.18
CA TYR A 13 20.08 -7.46 -7.80
C TYR A 13 18.93 -8.23 -7.20
N LEU A 14 17.68 -7.81 -7.41
CA LEU A 14 16.54 -8.44 -6.74
C LEU A 14 16.14 -9.76 -7.41
N ILE A 15 15.93 -9.76 -8.72
CA ILE A 15 15.46 -10.96 -9.43
C ILE A 15 16.40 -12.17 -9.26
N PRO A 16 17.74 -12.02 -9.37
CA PRO A 16 18.66 -13.14 -9.18
C PRO A 16 18.71 -13.67 -7.74
N ALA A 17 18.32 -12.85 -6.74
CA ALA A 17 18.31 -13.25 -5.33
C ALA A 17 17.05 -14.03 -4.92
N LEU A 18 16.05 -14.12 -5.81
CA LEU A 18 14.77 -14.76 -5.53
C LEU A 18 14.68 -16.13 -6.22
N PRO A 19 14.06 -17.14 -5.57
CA PRO A 19 13.62 -18.35 -6.24
C PRO A 19 12.70 -18.03 -7.42
N GLU A 20 12.79 -18.81 -8.49
CA GLU A 20 12.07 -18.56 -9.74
C GLU A 20 10.55 -18.42 -9.56
N ALA A 21 9.94 -19.24 -8.71
CA ALA A 21 8.51 -19.15 -8.43
C ALA A 21 8.12 -17.81 -7.77
N HIS A 22 8.97 -17.29 -6.88
CA HIS A 22 8.74 -16.02 -6.19
C HIS A 22 8.98 -14.83 -7.11
N SER A 23 10.03 -14.87 -7.93
CA SER A 23 10.30 -13.79 -8.90
C SER A 23 9.19 -13.70 -9.94
N ARG A 24 8.70 -14.84 -10.44
CA ARG A 24 7.57 -14.89 -11.38
C ARG A 24 6.31 -14.29 -10.76
N LEU A 25 5.93 -14.72 -9.56
CA LEU A 25 4.77 -14.16 -8.86
C LEU A 25 4.90 -12.64 -8.65
N LEU A 26 6.07 -12.19 -8.20
CA LEU A 26 6.34 -10.78 -7.97
C LEU A 26 6.20 -9.98 -9.26
N ILE A 27 6.84 -10.39 -10.35
CA ILE A 27 6.78 -9.70 -11.64
C ILE A 27 5.34 -9.65 -12.15
N THR A 28 4.64 -10.79 -12.18
CA THR A 28 3.24 -10.84 -12.65
C THR A 28 2.33 -9.91 -11.86
N LEU A 29 2.50 -9.83 -10.53
CA LEU A 29 1.73 -8.91 -9.71
C LEU A 29 2.09 -7.45 -10.01
N LEU A 30 3.37 -7.12 -10.16
CA LEU A 30 3.81 -5.77 -10.48
C LEU A 30 3.32 -5.31 -11.85
N ASP A 31 3.28 -6.19 -12.84
CA ASP A 31 2.73 -5.91 -14.18
C ASP A 31 1.22 -5.61 -14.11
N LEU A 32 0.48 -6.37 -13.29
CA LEU A 32 -0.94 -6.12 -13.01
C LEU A 32 -1.14 -4.76 -12.33
N ILE A 33 -0.30 -4.42 -11.35
CA ILE A 33 -0.33 -3.12 -10.67
C ILE A 33 -0.02 -1.99 -11.68
N SER A 34 0.97 -2.17 -12.56
CA SER A 34 1.31 -1.21 -13.62
C SER A 34 0.12 -0.93 -14.53
N SER A 35 -0.58 -1.97 -14.97
CA SER A 35 -1.77 -1.86 -15.82
C SER A 35 -2.90 -1.09 -15.12
N LEU A 36 -3.16 -1.38 -13.86
CA LEU A 36 -4.16 -0.67 -13.05
C LEU A 36 -3.78 0.80 -12.82
N ALA A 37 -2.52 1.05 -12.45
CA ALA A 37 -2.01 2.37 -12.13
C ALA A 37 -1.91 3.28 -13.37
N ALA A 38 -1.70 2.71 -14.56
CA ALA A 38 -1.75 3.47 -15.82
C ALA A 38 -3.13 4.10 -16.07
N HIS A 39 -4.19 3.53 -15.49
CA HIS A 39 -5.58 4.00 -15.60
C HIS A 39 -6.12 4.60 -14.28
N ALA A 40 -5.23 5.05 -13.39
CA ALA A 40 -5.57 5.55 -12.06
C ALA A 40 -6.61 6.68 -12.05
N GLU A 41 -6.68 7.49 -13.10
CA GLU A 41 -7.66 8.59 -13.23
C GLU A 41 -9.09 8.08 -13.45
N ALA A 42 -9.25 6.97 -14.16
CA ALA A 42 -10.55 6.39 -14.46
C ALA A 42 -11.03 5.46 -13.34
N ASN A 43 -10.13 4.69 -12.72
CA ASN A 43 -10.48 3.68 -11.71
C ASN A 43 -10.26 4.15 -10.26
N GLY A 44 -9.64 5.31 -10.03
CA GLY A 44 -9.33 5.82 -8.69
C GLY A 44 -8.27 4.99 -7.93
N MET A 45 -7.62 4.03 -8.57
CA MET A 45 -6.66 3.10 -7.98
C MET A 45 -5.24 3.48 -8.38
N SER A 46 -4.58 4.28 -7.54
CA SER A 46 -3.15 4.58 -7.72
C SER A 46 -2.28 3.37 -7.37
N GLY A 47 -1.08 3.28 -7.97
CA GLY A 47 -0.12 2.22 -7.63
C GLY A 47 0.17 2.14 -6.12
N SER A 48 0.20 3.27 -5.42
CA SER A 48 0.32 3.32 -3.95
C SER A 48 -0.83 2.61 -3.22
N ARG A 49 -2.08 2.84 -3.66
CA ARG A 49 -3.25 2.17 -3.06
C ARG A 49 -3.22 0.67 -3.32
N VAL A 50 -2.90 0.25 -4.54
CA VAL A 50 -2.88 -1.17 -4.90
C VAL A 50 -1.75 -1.90 -4.15
N THR A 51 -0.56 -1.31 -4.08
CA THR A 51 0.58 -1.89 -3.34
C THR A 51 0.31 -1.97 -1.83
N LYS A 52 -0.46 -1.03 -1.27
CA LYS A 52 -0.98 -1.12 0.10
C LYS A 52 -1.91 -2.31 0.32
N LEU A 53 -2.77 -2.64 -0.64
CA LEU A 53 -3.67 -3.78 -0.54
C LEU A 53 -2.91 -5.11 -0.51
N PHE A 54 -1.89 -5.27 -1.36
CA PHE A 54 -1.18 -6.54 -1.53
C PHE A 54 0.08 -6.71 -0.66
N GLY A 55 0.71 -5.63 -0.21
CA GLY A 55 2.04 -5.67 0.39
C GLY A 55 2.17 -6.65 1.56
N LEU A 56 1.22 -6.62 2.51
CA LEU A 56 1.22 -7.53 3.65
C LEU A 56 1.09 -8.99 3.24
N TRP A 57 0.27 -9.29 2.25
CA TRP A 57 -0.02 -10.66 1.83
C TRP A 57 1.12 -11.28 1.03
N LEU A 58 1.82 -10.45 0.25
CA LEU A 58 2.91 -10.90 -0.62
C LEU A 58 4.25 -10.97 0.11
N LEU A 59 4.59 -9.98 0.93
CA LEU A 59 5.96 -9.81 1.43
C LEU A 59 6.22 -10.48 2.78
N THR A 60 5.19 -10.98 3.47
CA THR A 60 5.38 -11.64 4.76
C THR A 60 4.44 -12.83 4.95
N SER A 61 4.99 -13.91 5.51
CA SER A 61 4.22 -15.05 5.99
C SER A 61 3.52 -14.75 7.31
N ARG A 62 4.09 -13.86 8.15
CA ARG A 62 3.54 -13.42 9.43
C ARG A 62 2.67 -12.19 9.21
N ARG A 63 1.38 -12.43 8.99
CA ARG A 63 0.39 -11.37 8.67
C ARG A 63 -0.32 -10.81 9.90
N ALA A 64 -0.50 -11.65 10.92
CA ALA A 64 -0.97 -11.27 12.24
C ALA A 64 -0.14 -12.05 13.27
N GLN A 65 0.07 -11.45 14.44
CA GLN A 65 0.74 -12.09 15.56
C GLN A 65 -0.25 -12.34 16.69
N HIS A 66 0.03 -13.35 17.53
CA HIS A 66 -0.80 -13.59 18.71
C HIS A 66 -0.68 -12.38 19.66
N GLY A 67 -1.81 -11.74 19.97
CA GLY A 67 -1.83 -10.51 20.76
C GLY A 67 -1.52 -9.22 19.99
N ASP A 68 -1.54 -9.24 18.64
CA ASP A 68 -1.47 -8.00 17.86
C ASP A 68 -2.66 -7.10 18.21
N ASP A 69 -2.37 -5.87 18.62
CA ASP A 69 -3.38 -4.82 18.67
C ASP A 69 -3.56 -4.20 17.26
N TRP A 70 -4.64 -3.43 17.09
CA TRP A 70 -4.91 -2.78 15.81
C TRP A 70 -3.77 -1.84 15.35
N PRO A 71 -3.19 -0.99 16.21
CA PRO A 71 -2.04 -0.16 15.84
C PRO A 71 -0.84 -0.95 15.32
N ALA A 72 -0.45 -2.05 15.98
CA ALA A 72 0.68 -2.88 15.55
C ALA A 72 0.40 -3.57 14.21
N PHE A 73 -0.81 -4.12 14.04
CA PHE A 73 -1.24 -4.68 12.76
C PHE A 73 -1.21 -3.62 11.64
N TYR A 74 -1.77 -2.44 11.90
CA TYR A 74 -1.82 -1.36 10.92
C TYR A 74 -0.43 -0.86 10.54
N ALA A 75 0.49 -0.74 11.51
CA ALA A 75 1.88 -0.38 11.26
C ALA A 75 2.56 -1.39 10.34
N ARG A 76 2.35 -2.69 10.58
CA ARG A 76 2.88 -3.79 9.77
C ARG A 76 2.32 -3.79 8.35
N TRP A 77 1.00 -3.67 8.21
CA TRP A 77 0.33 -3.53 6.92
C TRP A 77 0.88 -2.32 6.14
N ASN A 78 1.03 -1.19 6.82
CA ASN A 78 1.54 0.03 6.24
C ASN A 78 3.02 -0.12 5.80
N GLU A 79 3.87 -0.74 6.61
CA GLU A 79 5.27 -1.00 6.27
C GLU A 79 5.40 -1.89 5.03
N MET A 80 4.72 -3.03 5.01
CA MET A 80 4.80 -3.98 3.89
C MET A 80 4.25 -3.38 2.60
N GLY A 81 3.16 -2.61 2.69
CA GLY A 81 2.65 -1.85 1.54
C GLY A 81 3.67 -0.86 0.98
N ARG A 82 4.45 -0.16 1.84
CA ARG A 82 5.51 0.76 1.38
C ARG A 82 6.68 0.02 0.73
N LYS A 83 7.05 -1.15 1.27
CA LYS A 83 8.09 -1.98 0.65
C LYS A 83 7.65 -2.46 -0.73
N LEU A 84 6.39 -2.89 -0.89
CA LEU A 84 5.88 -3.29 -2.20
C LEU A 84 5.78 -2.10 -3.18
N GLU A 85 5.37 -0.92 -2.71
CA GLU A 85 5.39 0.31 -3.50
C GLU A 85 6.79 0.65 -3.99
N HIS A 86 7.80 0.48 -3.14
CA HIS A 86 9.20 0.67 -3.53
C HIS A 86 9.63 -0.30 -4.64
N LEU A 87 9.28 -1.59 -4.52
CA LEU A 87 9.56 -2.59 -5.55
C LEU A 87 8.87 -2.27 -6.87
N PHE A 88 7.61 -1.82 -6.81
CA PHE A 88 6.84 -1.37 -7.97
C PHE A 88 7.51 -0.22 -8.71
N LEU A 89 7.95 0.81 -7.99
CA LEU A 89 8.65 1.96 -8.59
C LEU A 89 10.02 1.57 -9.16
N CYS A 90 10.74 0.66 -8.49
CA CYS A 90 11.97 0.08 -9.03
C CYS A 90 11.71 -0.68 -10.34
N ARG A 91 10.64 -1.47 -10.43
CA ARG A 91 10.27 -2.21 -11.65
C ARG A 91 9.95 -1.26 -12.80
N ILE A 92 9.16 -0.21 -12.57
CA ILE A 92 8.86 0.77 -13.63
C ILE A 92 10.15 1.47 -14.11
N ARG A 93 11.11 1.79 -13.22
CA ARG A 93 12.42 2.34 -13.65
C ARG A 93 13.21 1.39 -14.53
N ASP A 94 13.20 0.12 -14.14
CA ASP A 94 13.92 -0.95 -14.82
C ASP A 94 13.34 -1.14 -16.24
N GLU A 95 12.01 -1.24 -16.36
CA GLU A 95 11.30 -1.33 -17.65
C GLU A 95 11.48 -0.08 -18.51
N TRP A 96 11.40 1.11 -17.91
CA TRP A 96 11.57 2.36 -18.65
C TRP A 96 12.97 2.50 -19.27
N ALA A 97 13.96 1.83 -18.70
CA ALA A 97 15.32 1.77 -19.26
C ALA A 97 15.46 0.83 -20.47
N GLU A 98 14.43 0.02 -20.77
CA GLU A 98 14.41 -0.94 -21.87
C GLU A 98 13.35 -0.58 -22.91
N HIS A 99 12.18 -0.09 -22.48
CA HIS A 99 11.01 0.12 -23.31
C HIS A 99 10.33 1.46 -23.02
N PRO A 100 9.69 2.09 -24.03
CA PRO A 100 8.86 3.27 -23.81
C PRO A 100 7.65 2.93 -22.92
N MET A 101 7.45 3.70 -21.85
CA MET A 101 6.39 3.49 -20.86
C MET A 101 5.25 4.51 -21.00
N PRO A 102 4.01 4.16 -20.58
CA PRO A 102 2.90 5.10 -20.50
C PRO A 102 3.26 6.35 -19.68
N ARG A 103 2.89 7.54 -20.18
CA ARG A 103 3.29 8.83 -19.56
C ARG A 103 2.99 8.90 -18.07
N ARG A 104 1.84 8.39 -17.63
CA ARG A 104 1.46 8.36 -16.21
C ARG A 104 2.44 7.58 -15.33
N LEU A 105 2.93 6.44 -15.80
CA LEU A 105 3.93 5.64 -15.06
C LEU A 105 5.29 6.35 -15.05
N THR A 106 5.67 7.00 -16.15
CA THR A 106 6.91 7.81 -16.20
C THR A 106 6.85 9.04 -15.30
N GLU A 107 5.68 9.69 -15.17
CA GLU A 107 5.48 10.83 -14.27
C GLU A 107 5.70 10.43 -12.82
N ILE A 108 5.15 9.27 -12.42
CA ILE A 108 5.33 8.70 -11.08
C ILE A 108 6.83 8.52 -10.80
N VAL A 109 7.56 7.90 -11.73
CA VAL A 109 8.96 7.52 -11.52
C VAL A 109 9.97 8.65 -11.74
N SER A 110 9.61 9.72 -12.45
CA SER A 110 10.53 10.82 -12.83
C SER A 110 11.35 11.43 -11.68
N ARG A 111 10.82 11.41 -10.45
CA ARG A 111 11.46 11.95 -9.24
C ARG A 111 11.89 10.90 -8.23
N TYR A 112 11.80 9.63 -8.59
CA TYR A 112 12.10 8.50 -7.73
C TYR A 112 13.59 8.08 -7.90
N PRO A 113 14.38 7.95 -6.81
CA PRO A 113 13.97 7.74 -5.43
C PRO A 113 13.66 9.05 -4.69
N TYR A 114 12.57 9.05 -3.90
CA TYR A 114 12.15 10.23 -3.13
C TYR A 114 12.96 10.31 -1.83
N GLY A 115 14.15 10.92 -1.89
CA GLY A 115 14.97 11.18 -0.71
C GLY A 115 16.44 11.41 -1.05
N THR A 116 17.02 12.46 -0.46
CA THR A 116 18.46 12.78 -0.51
C THR A 116 19.21 12.28 0.72
N THR A 117 18.51 11.88 1.78
CA THR A 117 19.09 11.44 3.06
C THR A 117 18.69 9.99 3.35
N ALA A 118 19.70 9.14 3.51
CA ALA A 118 19.57 7.70 3.77
C ALA A 118 19.11 7.37 5.21
N GLU A 119 18.57 8.33 5.96
CA GLU A 119 18.35 8.23 7.40
C GLU A 119 16.96 7.69 7.78
N ASP A 120 15.96 7.82 6.90
CA ASP A 120 14.69 7.13 7.09
C ASP A 120 14.78 5.72 6.49
N ALA A 121 14.59 4.69 7.32
CA ALA A 121 14.61 3.28 6.93
C ALA A 121 13.62 2.91 5.80
N LEU A 122 12.73 3.83 5.41
CA LEU A 122 11.78 3.70 4.31
C LEU A 122 11.72 5.02 3.52
N ILE A 123 11.96 4.95 2.20
CA ILE A 123 11.93 6.08 1.25
C ILE A 123 10.71 6.98 1.48
N ALA A 124 10.90 8.30 1.37
CA ALA A 124 9.84 9.27 1.57
C ALA A 124 8.62 8.96 0.69
N ARG A 125 7.42 9.22 1.21
CA ARG A 125 6.18 8.89 0.49
C ARG A 125 6.11 9.70 -0.82
N PRO A 126 5.84 9.05 -1.97
CA PRO A 126 5.60 9.76 -3.22
C PRO A 126 4.50 10.81 -3.06
N ARG A 127 4.53 11.89 -3.85
CA ARG A 127 3.43 12.90 -3.88
C ARG A 127 2.06 12.29 -4.26
N PHE A 128 2.08 11.14 -4.92
CA PHE A 128 0.93 10.35 -5.37
C PHE A 128 0.56 9.20 -4.42
N SER A 129 1.27 9.05 -3.29
CA SER A 129 0.88 8.15 -2.20
C SER A 129 -0.28 8.76 -1.40
N THR A 130 -1.00 7.91 -0.65
CA THR A 130 -1.97 8.34 0.37
C THR A 130 -1.31 9.37 1.29
N ARG A 131 -1.72 10.63 1.15
CA ARG A 131 -1.25 11.75 1.96
C ARG A 131 -1.88 11.66 3.34
N GLN A 132 -1.07 11.93 4.36
CA GLN A 132 -1.61 12.21 5.68
C GLN A 132 -2.01 13.68 5.69
N HIS A 133 -3.26 13.95 6.05
CA HIS A 133 -3.76 15.29 6.25
C HIS A 133 -4.12 15.44 7.73
N PRO A 134 -3.77 16.56 8.37
CA PRO A 134 -4.31 16.85 9.69
C PRO A 134 -5.84 16.91 9.55
N ALA A 135 -6.53 16.08 10.33
CA ALA A 135 -7.98 16.00 10.34
C ALA A 135 -8.48 16.32 11.74
N LEU A 136 -9.59 17.06 11.81
CA LEU A 136 -10.29 17.31 13.07
C LEU A 136 -10.99 16.01 13.49
N TYR A 137 -10.62 15.44 14.64
CA TYR A 137 -11.35 14.32 15.21
C TYR A 137 -12.62 14.85 15.89
N VAL A 138 -13.78 14.65 15.26
CA VAL A 138 -15.09 15.00 15.82
C VAL A 138 -15.73 13.73 16.34
N ARG A 139 -15.87 13.63 17.66
CA ARG A 139 -16.68 12.58 18.31
C ARG A 139 -18.07 13.15 18.60
N VAL A 140 -19.08 12.65 17.90
CA VAL A 140 -20.47 13.01 18.14
C VAL A 140 -21.05 11.97 19.09
N ASP A 141 -21.19 12.35 20.37
CA ASP A 141 -21.86 11.54 21.37
C ASP A 141 -23.32 12.00 21.47
N THR A 142 -24.28 11.08 21.31
CA THR A 142 -25.69 11.35 21.62
C THR A 142 -25.94 11.02 23.09
N LYS A 143 -26.26 12.04 23.90
CA LYS A 143 -26.76 11.81 25.25
C LYS A 143 -28.19 11.32 25.17
N LEU A 144 -28.45 10.09 25.62
CA LEU A 144 -29.80 9.61 25.86
C LEU A 144 -30.37 10.44 27.03
N ALA A 145 -31.57 11.01 26.87
CA ALA A 145 -32.22 11.76 27.94
C ALA A 145 -32.34 10.89 29.20
N GLU A 146 -32.15 11.48 30.39
CA GLU A 146 -32.05 10.77 31.68
C GLU A 146 -33.26 9.87 32.01
N ASN A 147 -34.37 10.01 31.29
CA ASN A 147 -35.61 9.25 31.46
C ASN A 147 -35.98 8.35 30.26
N ALA A 148 -35.11 8.18 29.26
CA ALA A 148 -35.37 7.27 28.14
C ALA A 148 -34.82 5.89 28.47
N GLU A 149 -35.72 4.89 28.57
CA GLU A 149 -35.34 3.48 28.65
C GLU A 149 -34.41 3.13 27.48
N MET A 150 -33.22 2.61 27.81
CA MET A 150 -32.29 2.11 26.80
C MET A 150 -32.99 0.95 26.07
N PRO A 151 -33.23 1.03 24.74
CA PRO A 151 -33.60 -0.17 24.01
C PRO A 151 -32.47 -1.20 24.18
N PRO A 152 -32.80 -2.49 24.35
CA PRO A 152 -31.79 -3.53 24.50
C PRO A 152 -30.82 -3.43 23.32
N ARG A 153 -29.52 -3.33 23.61
CA ARG A 153 -28.50 -3.28 22.55
C ARG A 153 -28.66 -4.56 21.73
N PRO A 154 -28.98 -4.46 20.42
CA PRO A 154 -29.10 -5.65 19.60
C PRO A 154 -27.77 -6.38 19.61
N HIS A 155 -27.83 -7.71 19.67
CA HIS A 155 -26.62 -8.51 19.64
C HIS A 155 -25.88 -8.22 18.32
N PRO A 156 -24.55 -8.05 18.30
CA PRO A 156 -23.82 -7.62 17.10
C PRO A 156 -24.03 -8.54 15.88
N MET A 157 -24.39 -9.81 16.11
CA MET A 157 -24.77 -10.75 15.04
C MET A 157 -26.11 -10.41 14.38
N ASP A 158 -27.06 -9.85 15.13
CA ASP A 158 -28.38 -9.51 14.60
C ASP A 158 -28.27 -8.32 13.63
N VAL A 159 -27.45 -7.33 13.98
CA VAL A 159 -27.13 -6.18 13.11
C VAL A 159 -26.47 -6.62 11.80
N ALA A 160 -25.54 -7.59 11.86
CA ALA A 160 -24.91 -8.13 10.67
C ALA A 160 -25.92 -8.91 9.80
N THR A 161 -26.79 -9.70 10.44
CA THR A 161 -27.78 -10.54 9.74
C THR A 161 -28.84 -9.68 9.03
N ASP A 162 -29.31 -8.60 9.67
CA ASP A 162 -30.25 -7.65 9.04
C ASP A 162 -29.62 -6.91 7.86
N ALA A 163 -28.35 -6.52 7.96
CA ALA A 163 -27.63 -5.87 6.86
C ALA A 163 -27.47 -6.77 5.63
N PHE A 164 -27.41 -8.10 5.79
CA PHE A 164 -27.34 -9.05 4.68
C PHE A 164 -28.72 -9.44 4.09
N ARG A 165 -29.82 -8.98 4.70
CA ARG A 165 -31.19 -9.23 4.22
C ARG A 165 -31.79 -8.04 3.45
N ALA A 166 -31.15 -6.88 3.49
CA ALA A 166 -31.49 -5.69 2.69
C ALA A 166 -30.82 -5.73 1.31
#